data_AF-A0A418Y5S0-F1
#
_entry.id   AF-A0A418Y5S0-F1
#
_cell.length_a   1.000
_cell.length_b   1.000
_cell.length_c   1.000
_cell.angle_alpha   90.00
_cell.angle_beta   90.00
_cell.angle_gamma   90.00
#
_symmetry.space_group_name_H-M   'P 1'
#
loop_
_entity.id
_entity.type
_entity.pdbx_description
1 polymer ?
#
loop_
_entity_poly.entity_id
_entity_poly.type
_entity_poly.pdbx_seq_one_letter_code
_entity_poly.pdbx_strand_id
1 'polypeptide(L)'
;MNFSATTSSGIPMKSPESKALLQRQSLQRIAAGVMKSAAVFWFLVTVIGQLLFVFYVAAFYGGAVVQGDLARWNKVLPHGGYIAGDTMGNLAIGTHVLIAVIVIAGGALQLIPQVRQLAPTFHRWNGRVYVLLAVVSSIIGLYMLWFRAGIGGTVQHIGMSVDAGLIMFCAAMAVRHARARNFDAHRRWALRLFLVVSAVWFFRVGLMFWILINKAGRF
;
A
#
# COMPACT_ATOMS: atom_id res chain seq x y z
N MET A 1 -67.10 -51.25 11.80
CA MET A 1 -66.01 -51.07 10.82
C MET A 1 -65.85 -49.58 10.54
N ASN A 2 -64.65 -49.05 10.73
CA ASN A 2 -63.99 -47.99 9.95
C ASN A 2 -63.06 -47.15 10.83
N PHE A 3 -61.79 -47.57 10.86
CA PHE A 3 -60.66 -46.75 11.30
C PHE A 3 -60.44 -45.64 10.26
N SER A 4 -60.52 -44.38 10.68
CA SER A 4 -60.10 -43.24 9.88
C SER A 4 -58.60 -43.04 10.06
N ALA A 5 -57.82 -43.23 9.00
CA ALA A 5 -56.39 -42.99 8.99
C ALA A 5 -56.11 -41.49 8.80
N THR A 6 -55.62 -40.83 9.85
CA THR A 6 -55.04 -39.50 9.81
C THR A 6 -53.78 -39.50 8.93
N THR A 7 -53.78 -38.67 7.88
CA THR A 7 -52.63 -38.40 7.02
C THR A 7 -51.57 -37.62 7.79
N SER A 8 -50.43 -38.26 8.04
CA SER A 8 -49.21 -37.62 8.55
C SER A 8 -48.62 -36.71 7.47
N SER A 9 -48.72 -35.39 7.65
CA SER A 9 -47.99 -34.40 6.88
C SER A 9 -46.51 -34.41 7.29
N GLY A 10 -45.77 -35.41 6.84
CA GLY A 10 -44.33 -35.49 7.04
C GLY A 10 -43.62 -34.41 6.23
N ILE A 11 -43.00 -33.45 6.92
CA ILE A 11 -42.03 -32.52 6.32
C ILE A 11 -40.96 -33.38 5.62
N PRO A 12 -40.72 -33.23 4.30
CA PRO A 12 -39.74 -34.07 3.62
C PRO A 12 -38.35 -33.81 4.21
N MET A 13 -37.76 -34.83 4.83
CA MET A 13 -36.40 -34.76 5.36
C MET A 13 -35.44 -34.51 4.19
N LYS A 14 -34.74 -33.37 4.22
CA LYS A 14 -33.70 -33.03 3.22
C LYS A 14 -32.71 -34.18 3.09
N SER A 15 -32.47 -34.62 1.85
CA SER A 15 -31.53 -35.70 1.53
C SER A 15 -30.13 -35.43 2.08
N PRO A 16 -29.32 -36.46 2.36
CA PRO A 16 -27.92 -36.30 2.81
C PRO A 16 -27.11 -35.37 1.88
N GLU A 17 -27.34 -35.45 0.57
CA GLU A 17 -26.74 -34.55 -0.42
C GLU A 17 -27.16 -33.09 -0.24
N SER A 18 -28.44 -32.84 0.02
CA SER A 18 -28.95 -31.49 0.31
C SER A 18 -28.31 -30.91 1.58
N LYS A 19 -28.13 -31.72 2.63
CA LYS A 19 -27.44 -31.30 3.86
C LYS A 19 -25.97 -30.97 3.60
N ALA A 20 -25.25 -31.80 2.85
CA ALA A 20 -23.86 -31.58 2.49
C ALA A 20 -23.66 -30.32 1.62
N LEU A 21 -24.56 -30.06 0.67
CA LEU A 21 -24.55 -28.84 -0.15
C LEU A 21 -24.80 -27.58 0.70
N LEU A 22 -25.77 -27.61 1.62
CA LEU A 22 -26.05 -26.50 2.53
C LEU A 22 -24.87 -26.22 3.47
N GLN A 23 -24.20 -27.27 3.95
CA GLN A 23 -22.99 -27.14 4.78
C GLN A 23 -21.82 -26.56 3.97
N ARG A 24 -21.61 -26.99 2.72
CA ARG A 24 -20.58 -26.38 1.85
C ARG A 24 -20.87 -24.91 1.58
N GLN A 25 -22.12 -24.56 1.31
CA GLN A 25 -22.52 -23.17 1.08
C GLN A 25 -22.36 -22.30 2.34
N SER A 26 -22.70 -22.82 3.53
CA SER A 26 -22.51 -22.08 4.79
C SER A 26 -21.03 -21.87 5.09
N LEU A 27 -20.19 -22.88 4.92
CA LEU A 27 -18.73 -22.77 5.06
C LEU A 27 -18.15 -21.76 4.07
N GLN A 28 -18.59 -21.75 2.81
CA GLN A 28 -18.17 -20.77 1.80
C GLN A 28 -18.57 -19.33 2.19
N ARG A 29 -19.78 -19.13 2.73
CA ARG A 29 -20.22 -17.81 3.21
C ARG A 29 -19.41 -17.33 4.40
N ILE A 30 -19.14 -18.21 5.37
CA ILE A 30 -18.29 -17.90 6.53
C ILE A 30 -16.88 -17.55 6.06
N ALA A 31 -16.27 -18.37 5.20
CA ALA A 31 -14.94 -18.12 4.66
C ALA A 31 -14.87 -16.78 3.91
N ALA A 32 -15.86 -16.47 3.08
CA ALA A 32 -15.94 -15.19 2.38
C ALA A 32 -16.07 -14.01 3.36
N GLY A 33 -16.88 -14.17 4.41
CA GLY A 33 -17.03 -13.17 5.48
C GLY A 33 -15.72 -12.91 6.23
N VAL A 34 -15.03 -13.96 6.66
CA VAL A 34 -13.74 -13.88 7.36
C VAL A 34 -12.68 -13.23 6.47
N MET A 35 -12.56 -13.66 5.22
CA MET A 35 -11.61 -13.07 4.27
C MET A 35 -11.86 -11.58 4.02
N LYS A 36 -13.13 -11.19 3.90
CA LYS A 36 -13.51 -9.78 3.75
C LYS A 36 -13.13 -8.97 4.99
N SER A 37 -13.44 -9.46 6.19
CA SER A 37 -13.09 -8.79 7.44
C SER A 37 -11.58 -8.65 7.61
N ALA A 38 -10.82 -9.71 7.32
CA ALA A 38 -9.36 -9.67 7.36
C ALA A 38 -8.78 -8.65 6.37
N ALA A 39 -9.30 -8.59 5.15
CA ALA A 39 -8.86 -7.61 4.16
C ALA A 39 -9.18 -6.17 4.57
N VAL A 40 -10.37 -5.92 5.13
CA VAL A 40 -10.75 -4.59 5.65
C VAL A 40 -9.86 -4.21 6.83
N PHE A 41 -9.66 -5.11 7.78
CA PHE A 41 -8.80 -4.87 8.94
C PHE A 41 -7.37 -4.52 8.50
N TRP A 42 -6.77 -5.36 7.63
CA TRP A 42 -5.43 -5.11 7.09
C TRP A 42 -5.34 -3.76 6.37
N PHE A 43 -6.36 -3.42 5.56
CA PHE A 43 -6.39 -2.16 4.84
C PHE A 43 -6.47 -0.97 5.80
N LEU A 44 -7.35 -1.02 6.80
CA LEU A 44 -7.48 0.04 7.81
C LEU A 44 -6.18 0.24 8.60
N VAL A 45 -5.57 -0.85 9.08
CA VAL A 45 -4.28 -0.79 9.78
C VAL A 45 -3.20 -0.19 8.90
N THR A 46 -3.13 -0.60 7.62
CA THR A 46 -2.19 -0.06 6.64
C THR A 46 -2.39 1.44 6.44
N VAL A 47 -3.63 1.88 6.20
CA VAL A 47 -3.95 3.30 5.97
C VAL A 47 -3.67 4.15 7.21
N ILE A 48 -4.04 3.68 8.41
CA ILE A 48 -3.73 4.39 9.66
C ILE A 48 -2.21 4.51 9.83
N GLY A 49 -1.46 3.43 9.64
CA GLY A 49 0.00 3.46 9.72
C GLY A 49 0.63 4.39 8.68
N GLN A 50 0.11 4.41 7.46
CA GLN A 50 0.53 5.31 6.39
C GLN A 50 0.25 6.78 6.73
N LEU A 51 -0.93 7.10 7.29
CA LEU A 51 -1.28 8.46 7.68
C LEU A 51 -0.42 8.96 8.85
N LEU A 52 -0.15 8.11 9.85
CA LEU A 52 0.76 8.43 10.95
C LEU A 52 2.19 8.66 10.43
N PHE A 53 2.65 7.83 9.50
CA PHE A 53 3.95 7.98 8.87
C PHE A 53 4.04 9.28 8.06
N VAL A 54 3.01 9.58 7.26
CA VAL A 54 2.91 10.84 6.50
C VAL A 54 2.96 12.04 7.44
N PHE A 55 2.17 12.03 8.52
CA PHE A 55 2.17 13.09 9.52
C PHE A 55 3.56 13.29 10.13
N TYR A 56 4.19 12.20 10.57
CA TYR A 56 5.54 12.23 11.13
C TYR A 56 6.56 12.82 10.14
N VAL A 57 6.58 12.33 8.90
CA VAL A 57 7.51 12.79 7.86
C VAL A 57 7.27 14.27 7.53
N ALA A 58 6.02 14.67 7.32
CA ALA A 58 5.67 16.06 7.01
C ALA A 58 6.08 17.00 8.14
N ALA A 59 5.77 16.66 9.39
CA ALA A 59 6.13 17.47 10.55
C ALA A 59 7.65 17.56 10.77
N PHE A 60 8.36 16.43 10.65
CA PHE A 60 9.79 16.38 10.88
C PHE A 60 10.60 17.07 9.78
N TYR A 61 10.42 16.66 8.53
CA TYR A 61 11.20 17.18 7.40
C TYR A 61 10.71 18.56 6.97
N GLY A 62 9.39 18.80 6.96
CA GLY A 62 8.82 20.12 6.67
C GLY A 62 9.16 21.14 7.75
N GLY A 63 9.08 20.76 9.03
CA GLY A 63 9.51 21.62 10.15
C GLY A 63 10.98 22.01 10.06
N ALA A 64 11.86 21.09 9.66
CA ALA A 64 13.28 21.37 9.42
C ALA A 64 13.50 22.41 8.30
N VAL A 65 12.72 22.34 7.21
CA VAL A 65 12.77 23.35 6.13
C VAL A 65 12.32 24.72 6.63
N VAL A 66 11.19 24.78 7.34
CA VAL A 66 10.63 26.04 7.87
C VAL A 66 11.58 26.70 8.88
N GLN A 67 12.31 25.90 9.66
CA GLN A 67 13.28 26.37 10.65
C GLN A 67 14.65 26.70 10.05
N GLY A 68 14.88 26.42 8.75
CA GLY A 68 16.19 26.58 8.11
C GLY A 68 17.26 25.58 8.57
N ASP A 69 16.90 24.58 9.37
CA ASP A 69 17.80 23.55 9.90
C ASP A 69 17.71 22.27 9.04
N LEU A 70 18.26 22.33 7.82
CA LEU A 70 18.29 21.16 6.92
C LEU A 70 19.18 20.03 7.46
N ALA A 71 20.17 20.35 8.29
CA ALA A 71 21.04 19.37 8.92
C ALA A 71 20.24 18.40 9.83
N ARG A 72 19.09 18.84 10.37
CA ARG A 72 18.16 17.99 11.12
C ARG A 72 17.73 16.73 10.35
N TRP A 73 17.69 16.75 9.01
CA TRP A 73 17.37 15.57 8.21
C TRP A 73 18.31 14.38 8.50
N ASN A 74 19.56 14.66 8.88
CA ASN A 74 20.57 13.65 9.19
C ASN A 74 20.29 12.86 10.48
N LYS A 75 19.40 13.35 11.36
CA LYS A 75 19.00 12.58 12.56
C LYS A 75 18.23 11.30 12.20
N VAL A 76 17.53 11.30 11.06
CA VAL A 76 16.74 10.15 10.58
C VAL A 76 17.38 9.50 9.35
N LEU A 77 18.14 10.26 8.56
CA LEU A 77 18.88 9.79 7.38
C LEU A 77 20.39 10.02 7.54
N PRO A 78 21.06 9.30 8.46
CA PRO A 78 22.43 9.62 8.84
C PRO A 78 23.46 9.43 7.72
N HIS A 79 23.17 8.60 6.71
CA HIS A 79 24.12 8.28 5.62
C HIS A 79 23.61 8.76 4.26
N GLY A 80 22.66 9.68 4.26
CA GLY A 80 22.10 10.16 3.01
C GLY A 80 21.31 11.44 3.09
N GLY A 81 21.04 12.04 4.26
CA GLY A 81 20.16 13.21 4.42
C GLY A 81 20.65 14.49 3.74
N TYR A 82 20.98 15.51 4.52
CA TYR A 82 21.53 16.78 4.05
C TYR A 82 23.06 16.74 4.05
N ILE A 83 23.67 17.06 2.90
CA ILE A 83 25.12 17.16 2.73
C ILE A 83 25.45 18.58 2.23
N ALA A 84 26.29 19.31 2.97
CA ALA A 84 26.69 20.66 2.58
C ALA A 84 27.43 20.63 1.23
N GLY A 85 27.05 21.52 0.30
CA GLY A 85 27.62 21.58 -1.05
C GLY A 85 27.00 20.63 -2.08
N ASP A 86 26.22 19.62 -1.66
CA ASP A 86 25.54 18.67 -2.56
C ASP A 86 24.12 19.15 -2.92
N THR A 87 24.01 20.24 -3.69
CA THR A 87 22.72 20.82 -4.05
C THR A 87 21.81 19.81 -4.75
N MET A 88 22.35 19.03 -5.69
CA MET A 88 21.56 18.08 -6.48
C MET A 88 21.04 16.91 -5.64
N GLY A 89 21.88 16.31 -4.79
CA GLY A 89 21.44 15.23 -3.90
C GLY A 89 20.47 15.71 -2.82
N ASN A 90 20.66 16.90 -2.27
CA ASN A 90 19.73 17.49 -1.30
C ASN A 90 18.35 17.76 -1.91
N LEU A 91 18.31 18.31 -3.13
CA LEU A 91 17.06 18.50 -3.87
C LEU A 91 16.40 17.16 -4.20
N ALA A 92 17.17 16.15 -4.60
CA ALA A 92 16.66 14.82 -4.89
C ALA A 92 15.97 14.22 -3.66
N ILE A 93 16.59 14.27 -2.47
CA ILE A 93 15.95 13.77 -1.25
C ILE A 93 14.73 14.60 -0.85
N GLY A 94 14.84 15.92 -0.82
CA GLY A 94 13.71 16.77 -0.44
C GLY A 94 12.50 16.51 -1.33
N THR A 95 12.74 16.42 -2.65
CA THR A 95 11.71 16.12 -3.64
C THR A 95 11.16 14.70 -3.46
N HIS A 96 12.02 13.69 -3.26
CA HIS A 96 11.57 12.31 -3.06
C HIS A 96 10.71 12.17 -1.80
N VAL A 97 11.11 12.78 -0.69
CA VAL A 97 10.35 12.77 0.56
C VAL A 97 9.00 13.46 0.40
N LEU A 98 8.97 14.63 -0.26
CA LEU A 98 7.72 15.33 -0.57
C LEU A 98 6.79 14.49 -1.44
N ILE A 99 7.32 13.88 -2.50
CA ILE A 99 6.55 13.01 -3.38
C ILE A 99 6.01 11.80 -2.60
N ALA A 100 6.83 11.18 -1.74
CA ALA A 100 6.41 10.04 -0.93
C ALA A 100 5.22 10.40 -0.03
N VAL A 101 5.22 11.58 0.60
CA VAL A 101 4.09 12.09 1.39
C VAL A 101 2.81 12.17 0.55
N ILE A 102 2.89 12.76 -0.65
CA ILE A 102 1.73 12.93 -1.54
C ILE A 102 1.22 11.58 -2.04
N VAL A 103 2.11 10.69 -2.47
CA VAL A 103 1.78 9.37 -3.01
C VAL A 103 1.13 8.50 -1.94
N ILE A 104 1.68 8.45 -0.73
CA ILE A 104 1.11 7.64 0.37
C ILE A 104 -0.28 8.16 0.75
N ALA A 105 -0.47 9.48 0.86
CA ALA A 105 -1.78 10.07 1.16
C ALA A 105 -2.80 9.83 0.04
N GLY A 106 -2.38 9.95 -1.23
CA GLY A 106 -3.26 9.80 -2.39
C GLY A 106 -3.58 8.34 -2.77
N GLY A 107 -2.71 7.40 -2.41
CA GLY A 107 -2.79 5.99 -2.82
C GLY A 107 -3.96 5.23 -2.21
N ALA A 108 -4.18 5.37 -0.89
CA ALA A 108 -5.27 4.71 -0.19
C ALA A 108 -6.64 5.09 -0.78
N LEU A 109 -6.82 6.37 -1.13
CA LEU A 109 -8.05 6.89 -1.72
C LEU A 109 -8.41 6.24 -3.07
N GLN A 110 -7.41 5.74 -3.81
CA GLN A 110 -7.64 5.05 -5.08
C GLN A 110 -8.30 3.67 -4.91
N LEU A 111 -8.09 3.02 -3.77
CA LEU A 111 -8.60 1.67 -3.50
C LEU A 111 -10.03 1.66 -2.94
N ILE A 112 -10.51 2.81 -2.44
CA ILE A 112 -11.85 2.95 -1.86
C ILE A 112 -12.92 2.94 -2.98
N PRO A 113 -13.83 1.94 -3.02
CA PRO A 113 -14.85 1.84 -4.06
C PRO A 113 -15.76 3.08 -4.14
N GLN A 114 -16.08 3.68 -2.99
CA GLN A 114 -16.95 4.84 -2.85
C GLN A 114 -16.35 6.07 -3.53
N VAL A 115 -15.04 6.29 -3.43
CA VAL A 115 -14.36 7.41 -4.11
C VAL A 115 -14.55 7.32 -5.62
N ARG A 116 -14.44 6.11 -6.18
CA ARG A 116 -14.64 5.88 -7.62
C ARG A 116 -16.10 6.05 -8.06
N GLN A 117 -17.05 5.66 -7.22
CA GLN A 117 -18.49 5.72 -7.54
C GLN A 117 -19.05 7.14 -7.39
N LEU A 118 -18.67 7.85 -6.32
CA LEU A 118 -19.21 9.16 -5.96
C LEU A 118 -18.40 10.33 -6.54
N ALA A 119 -17.09 10.15 -6.75
CA ALA A 119 -16.19 11.20 -7.24
C ALA A 119 -15.27 10.70 -8.37
N PRO A 120 -15.81 10.24 -9.52
CA PRO A 120 -15.03 9.64 -10.60
C PRO A 120 -13.99 10.59 -11.21
N THR A 121 -14.28 11.90 -11.29
CA THR A 121 -13.33 12.91 -11.78
C THR A 121 -12.13 13.04 -10.85
N PHE A 122 -12.38 13.08 -9.54
CA PHE A 122 -11.31 13.09 -8.53
C PHE A 122 -10.48 11.82 -8.61
N HIS A 123 -11.11 10.64 -8.66
CA HIS A 123 -10.41 9.36 -8.81
C HIS A 123 -9.45 9.36 -10.01
N ARG A 124 -9.90 9.86 -11.17
CA ARG A 124 -9.08 9.93 -12.40
C ARG A 124 -7.89 10.88 -12.26
N TRP A 125 -8.09 12.09 -11.74
CA TRP A 125 -7.00 13.06 -11.58
C TRP A 125 -6.01 12.63 -10.49
N ASN A 126 -6.50 12.22 -9.32
CA ASN A 126 -5.65 11.66 -8.27
C ASN A 126 -4.87 10.45 -8.80
N GLY A 127 -5.48 9.58 -9.63
CA GLY A 127 -4.80 8.43 -10.21
C GLY A 127 -3.70 8.80 -11.21
N ARG A 128 -3.91 9.85 -12.03
CA ARG A 128 -2.89 10.37 -12.95
C ARG A 128 -1.71 10.96 -12.19
N VAL A 129 -1.98 11.78 -11.18
CA VAL A 129 -0.95 12.36 -10.31
C VAL A 129 -0.19 11.25 -9.59
N TYR A 130 -0.90 10.29 -8.99
CA TYR A 130 -0.31 9.15 -8.30
C TYR A 130 0.65 8.36 -9.20
N VAL A 131 0.23 8.02 -10.43
CA VAL A 131 1.07 7.27 -11.37
C VAL A 131 2.30 8.09 -11.79
N LEU A 132 2.12 9.36 -12.13
CA LEU A 132 3.23 10.24 -12.51
C LEU A 132 4.25 10.34 -11.37
N LEU A 133 3.76 10.63 -10.17
CA LEU A 133 4.59 10.78 -8.98
C LEU A 133 5.26 9.47 -8.57
N ALA A 134 4.60 8.32 -8.70
CA ALA A 134 5.21 7.03 -8.42
C ALA A 134 6.39 6.77 -9.38
N VAL A 135 6.23 7.03 -10.68
CA VAL A 135 7.31 6.87 -11.67
C VAL A 135 8.46 7.84 -11.42
N VAL A 136 8.16 9.13 -11.20
CA VAL A 136 9.17 10.16 -10.90
C VAL A 136 9.91 9.80 -9.61
N SER A 137 9.18 9.38 -8.57
CA SER A 137 9.77 8.96 -7.30
C SER A 137 10.70 7.76 -7.46
N SER A 138 10.33 6.76 -8.27
CA SER A 138 11.19 5.61 -8.58
C SER A 138 12.49 6.04 -9.27
N ILE A 139 12.43 6.97 -10.22
CA ILE A 139 13.62 7.49 -10.92
C ILE A 139 14.53 8.25 -9.94
N ILE A 140 13.95 9.13 -9.13
CA ILE A 140 14.72 9.86 -8.10
C ILE A 140 15.32 8.88 -7.09
N GLY A 141 14.57 7.85 -6.68
CA GLY A 141 15.03 6.78 -5.79
C GLY A 141 16.23 6.04 -6.35
N LEU A 142 16.19 5.64 -7.63
CA LEU A 142 17.31 5.01 -8.33
C LEU A 142 18.52 5.94 -8.41
N TYR A 143 18.31 7.22 -8.74
CA TYR A 143 19.38 8.22 -8.76
C TYR A 143 20.07 8.31 -7.39
N MET A 144 19.31 8.50 -6.32
CA MET A 144 19.88 8.60 -4.97
C MET A 144 20.60 7.32 -4.56
N LEU A 145 20.05 6.17 -4.91
CA LEU A 145 20.60 4.87 -4.56
C LEU A 145 21.98 4.62 -5.18
N TRP A 146 22.14 4.92 -6.47
CA TRP A 146 23.34 4.58 -7.23
C TRP A 146 24.38 5.70 -7.28
N PHE A 147 23.96 6.96 -7.14
CA PHE A 147 24.85 8.12 -7.30
C PHE A 147 25.11 8.87 -5.99
N ARG A 148 24.34 8.62 -4.93
CA ARG A 148 24.57 9.24 -3.63
C ARG A 148 25.21 8.23 -2.67
N ALA A 149 26.44 8.51 -2.25
CA ALA A 149 27.20 7.62 -1.37
C ALA A 149 26.48 7.41 -0.03
N GLY A 150 26.53 6.17 0.50
CA GLY A 150 26.15 5.86 1.90
C GLY A 150 24.79 5.18 2.11
N ILE A 151 23.99 4.92 1.07
CA ILE A 151 22.63 4.35 1.24
C ILE A 151 22.65 2.82 1.19
N GLY A 152 22.83 2.14 2.33
CA GLY A 152 22.60 0.68 2.45
C GLY A 152 23.64 -0.22 1.77
N GLY A 153 23.45 -1.54 1.89
CA GLY A 153 24.33 -2.56 1.28
C GLY A 153 23.83 -3.07 -0.08
N THR A 154 24.65 -3.83 -0.79
CA THR A 154 24.39 -4.33 -2.16
C THR A 154 23.03 -5.04 -2.31
N VAL A 155 22.62 -5.84 -1.31
CA VAL A 155 21.32 -6.52 -1.32
C VAL A 155 20.16 -5.51 -1.31
N GLN A 156 20.28 -4.44 -0.54
CA GLN A 156 19.29 -3.36 -0.49
C GLN A 156 19.24 -2.61 -1.83
N HIS A 157 20.40 -2.39 -2.47
CA HIS A 157 20.47 -1.73 -3.78
C HIS A 157 19.74 -2.51 -4.86
N ILE A 158 19.99 -3.82 -4.93
CA ILE A 158 19.32 -4.71 -5.88
C ILE A 158 17.82 -4.74 -5.57
N GLY A 159 17.43 -4.95 -4.31
CA GLY A 159 16.02 -5.01 -3.90
C GLY A 159 15.24 -3.73 -4.25
N MET A 160 15.79 -2.55 -3.94
CA MET A 160 15.15 -1.27 -4.25
C MET A 160 15.14 -0.98 -5.76
N SER A 161 16.14 -1.45 -6.51
CA SER A 161 16.15 -1.30 -7.97
C SER A 161 15.08 -2.16 -8.64
N VAL A 162 14.90 -3.40 -8.17
CA VAL A 162 13.82 -4.29 -8.62
C VAL A 162 12.46 -3.69 -8.27
N ASP A 163 12.28 -3.19 -7.06
CA ASP A 163 11.04 -2.53 -6.63
C ASP A 163 10.71 -1.32 -7.51
N ALA A 164 11.68 -0.44 -7.77
CA ALA A 164 11.52 0.69 -8.69
C ALA A 164 11.07 0.25 -10.09
N GLY A 165 11.66 -0.83 -10.62
CA GLY A 165 11.24 -1.45 -11.87
C GLY A 165 9.81 -1.99 -11.84
N LEU A 166 9.43 -2.67 -10.75
CA LEU A 166 8.07 -3.19 -10.56
C LEU A 166 7.04 -2.09 -10.43
N ILE A 167 7.35 -0.97 -9.78
CA ILE A 167 6.49 0.22 -9.71
C ILE A 167 6.21 0.73 -11.12
N MET A 168 7.26 0.95 -11.92
CA MET A 168 7.10 1.45 -13.29
C MET A 168 6.30 0.47 -14.17
N PHE A 169 6.57 -0.82 -14.05
CA PHE A 169 5.83 -1.85 -14.78
C PHE A 169 4.35 -1.92 -14.38
N CYS A 170 4.05 -1.96 -13.08
CA CYS A 170 2.67 -1.99 -12.59
C CYS A 170 1.91 -0.70 -12.96
N ALA A 171 2.58 0.44 -12.93
CA ALA A 171 2.02 1.73 -13.35
C ALA A 171 1.65 1.72 -14.84
N ALA A 172 2.56 1.27 -15.70
CA ALA A 172 2.31 1.12 -17.12
C ALA A 172 1.11 0.20 -17.39
N MET A 173 1.05 -0.96 -16.72
CA MET A 173 -0.06 -1.91 -16.87
C MET A 173 -1.40 -1.35 -16.35
N ALA A 174 -1.39 -0.67 -15.21
CA ALA A 174 -2.58 -0.02 -14.66
C ALA A 174 -3.14 1.03 -15.64
N VAL A 175 -2.28 1.87 -16.22
CA VAL A 175 -2.68 2.89 -17.21
C VAL A 175 -3.14 2.25 -18.52
N ARG A 176 -2.42 1.24 -19.02
CA ARG A 176 -2.77 0.52 -20.25
C ARG A 176 -4.18 -0.06 -20.17
N HIS A 177 -4.49 -0.78 -19.09
CA HIS A 177 -5.82 -1.37 -18.90
C HIS A 177 -6.92 -0.34 -18.65
N ALA A 178 -6.60 0.79 -18.00
CA ALA A 178 -7.55 1.90 -17.87
C ALA A 178 -7.91 2.51 -19.23
N ARG A 179 -6.91 2.73 -20.10
CA ARG A 179 -7.12 3.26 -21.46
C ARG A 179 -7.89 2.27 -22.35
N ALA A 180 -7.61 0.98 -22.22
CA ALA A 180 -8.34 -0.08 -22.90
C ALA A 180 -9.76 -0.34 -22.34
N ARG A 181 -10.22 0.47 -21.37
CA ARG A 181 -11.52 0.30 -20.69
C ARG A 181 -11.73 -1.07 -20.02
N ASN A 182 -10.65 -1.81 -19.77
CA ASN A 182 -10.68 -3.08 -19.03
C ASN A 182 -10.49 -2.79 -17.54
N PHE A 183 -11.57 -2.38 -16.88
CA PHE A 183 -11.53 -1.90 -15.51
C PHE A 183 -11.21 -3.00 -14.49
N ASP A 184 -11.54 -4.25 -14.76
CA ASP A 184 -11.23 -5.36 -13.87
C ASP A 184 -9.73 -5.65 -13.84
N ALA A 185 -9.09 -5.67 -15.01
CA ALA A 185 -7.64 -5.78 -15.09
C ALA A 185 -6.95 -4.55 -14.49
N HIS A 186 -7.46 -3.34 -14.78
CA HIS A 186 -6.94 -2.10 -14.20
C HIS A 186 -6.95 -2.16 -12.67
N ARG A 187 -8.04 -2.59 -12.03
CA ARG A 187 -8.13 -2.71 -10.56
C ARG A 187 -7.09 -3.67 -9.99
N ARG A 188 -6.87 -4.82 -10.63
CA ARG A 188 -5.84 -5.78 -10.19
C ARG A 188 -4.44 -5.18 -10.29
N TRP A 189 -4.13 -4.46 -11.37
CA TRP A 189 -2.83 -3.79 -11.52
C TRP A 189 -2.68 -2.57 -10.61
N ALA A 190 -3.74 -1.82 -10.34
CA ALA A 190 -3.74 -0.70 -9.40
C ALA A 190 -3.47 -1.19 -7.97
N LEU A 191 -4.06 -2.31 -7.56
CA LEU A 191 -3.76 -2.94 -6.27
C LEU A 191 -2.28 -3.39 -6.19
N ARG A 192 -1.77 -4.04 -7.24
CA ARG A 192 -0.34 -4.42 -7.31
C ARG A 192 0.56 -3.19 -7.21
N LEU A 193 0.25 -2.13 -7.95
CA LEU A 193 0.96 -0.86 -7.90
C LEU A 193 0.97 -0.28 -6.48
N PHE A 194 -0.17 -0.26 -5.80
CA PHE A 194 -0.26 0.21 -4.41
C PHE A 194 0.64 -0.62 -3.48
N LEU A 195 0.65 -1.95 -3.63
CA LEU A 195 1.48 -2.84 -2.82
C LEU A 195 2.98 -2.63 -3.06
N VAL A 196 3.43 -2.57 -4.33
CA VAL A 196 4.85 -2.36 -4.64
C VAL A 196 5.32 -0.95 -4.23
N VAL A 197 4.53 0.09 -4.47
CA VAL A 197 4.86 1.45 -3.97
C VAL A 197 4.95 1.48 -2.43
N SER A 198 4.16 0.65 -1.74
CA SER A 198 4.18 0.54 -0.27
C SER A 198 5.31 -0.35 0.25
N ALA A 199 6.05 -1.08 -0.59
CA ALA A 199 7.07 -2.04 -0.16
C ALA A 199 8.18 -1.37 0.68
N VAL A 200 8.67 -0.21 0.23
CA VAL A 200 9.69 0.57 0.96
C VAL A 200 9.16 1.05 2.31
N TRP A 201 7.86 1.39 2.40
CA TRP A 201 7.23 1.77 3.65
C TRP A 201 7.13 0.58 4.61
N PHE A 202 6.70 -0.60 4.15
CA PHE A 202 6.69 -1.82 4.95
C PHE A 202 8.09 -2.15 5.48
N PHE A 203 9.11 -2.02 4.63
CA PHE A 203 10.50 -2.21 5.05
C PHE A 203 10.91 -1.23 6.15
N ARG A 204 10.57 0.06 6.01
CA ARG A 204 10.88 1.09 7.03
C ARG A 204 10.21 0.79 8.38
N VAL A 205 8.92 0.48 8.37
CA VAL A 205 8.17 0.17 9.60
C VAL A 205 8.69 -1.10 10.24
N GLY A 206 8.92 -2.16 9.46
CA GLY A 206 9.49 -3.42 9.94
C GLY A 206 10.89 -3.25 10.50
N LEU A 207 11.75 -2.47 9.83
CA LEU A 207 13.10 -2.18 10.31
C LEU A 207 13.09 -1.38 11.62
N MET A 208 12.25 -0.35 11.73
CA MET A 208 12.09 0.43 12.96
C MET A 208 11.59 -0.44 14.12
N PHE A 209 10.60 -1.29 13.86
CA PHE A 209 10.09 -2.25 14.85
C PHE A 209 11.17 -3.25 15.29
N TRP A 210 11.92 -3.81 14.33
CA TRP A 210 13.03 -4.71 14.60
C TRP A 210 14.10 -4.05 15.47
N ILE A 211 14.48 -2.81 15.14
CA ILE A 211 15.42 -2.01 15.91
C ILE A 211 14.89 -1.77 17.32
N LEU A 212 13.62 -1.40 17.47
CA LEU A 212 13.02 -1.15 18.79
C LEU A 212 13.07 -2.39 19.69
N ILE A 213 12.77 -3.57 19.14
CA ILE A 213 12.81 -4.83 19.92
C ILE A 213 14.25 -5.25 20.23
N ASN A 214 15.16 -5.20 19.25
CA ASN A 214 16.52 -5.72 19.42
C ASN A 214 17.49 -4.72 20.04
N LYS A 215 17.17 -3.42 20.07
CA LYS A 215 17.99 -2.36 20.71
C LYS A 215 17.43 -1.87 22.05
N ALA A 216 16.29 -2.38 22.53
CA ALA A 216 15.84 -2.14 23.91
C ALA A 216 16.69 -2.88 24.98
N GLY A 217 17.69 -3.68 24.60
CA GLY A 217 18.49 -4.49 25.52
C GLY A 217 20.00 -4.33 25.45
N ARG A 218 20.56 -3.40 24.65
CA ARG A 218 22.02 -3.19 24.59
C ARG A 218 22.40 -1.73 24.32
N PHE A 219 22.56 -0.99 25.41
CA PHE A 219 23.56 0.07 25.60
C PHE A 219 24.21 -0.17 26.96
#